data_AF-A0A950PG88-F1
#
_entry.id   AF-A0A950PG88-F1
#
_cell.length_a   1.000
_cell.length_b   1.000
_cell.length_c   1.000
_cell.angle_alpha   90.00
_cell.angle_beta   90.00
_cell.angle_gamma   90.00
#
_symmetry.space_group_name_H-M   'P 1'
#
loop_
_entity.id
_entity.type
_entity.pdbx_description
1 polymer ?
#
loop_
_entity_poly.entity_id
_entity_poly.type
_entity_poly.pdbx_seq_one_letter_code
_entity_poly.pdbx_strand_id
1 'polypeptide(L)'
;MHEVTTTDAVASVRAGSNRLLFSTPDDFATMHPGIDLDPDFPLPGIAALELAIAQRDATADYLTQWQIAYDEMPDDSLAIPAKEANGTILFLTEA
;
A
#
# COMPACT_ATOMS: atom_id res chain seq x y z
N MET A 1 -10.42 -22.32 3.45
CA MET A 1 -9.09 -22.93 3.69
C MET A 1 -8.08 -21.80 3.55
N HIS A 2 -7.49 -21.36 4.67
CA HIS A 2 -6.50 -20.28 4.67
C HIS A 2 -5.13 -20.92 4.45
N GLU A 3 -4.49 -20.62 3.33
CA GLU A 3 -3.13 -21.04 3.03
C GLU A 3 -2.18 -19.97 3.58
N VAL A 4 -1.33 -20.36 4.52
CA VAL A 4 -0.31 -19.49 5.11
C VAL A 4 1.04 -19.95 4.56
N THR A 5 1.69 -19.08 3.80
CA THR A 5 3.08 -19.27 3.40
C THR A 5 3.94 -18.40 4.31
N THR A 6 4.76 -19.03 5.14
CA THR A 6 5.74 -18.34 5.98
C THR A 6 7.09 -18.43 5.30
N THR A 7 7.53 -17.32 4.71
CA THR A 7 8.93 -17.07 4.38
C THR A 7 9.41 -16.08 5.42
N ASP A 8 10.62 -16.28 5.97
CA ASP A 8 11.14 -15.85 7.29
C ASP A 8 10.97 -14.39 7.78
N ALA A 9 10.18 -13.54 7.12
CA ALA A 9 9.94 -12.16 7.53
C ALA A 9 8.51 -11.63 7.28
N VAL A 10 7.68 -12.33 6.49
CA VAL A 10 6.32 -11.86 6.12
C VAL A 10 5.34 -13.02 6.16
N ALA A 11 4.20 -12.82 6.82
CA ALA A 11 3.08 -13.76 6.78
C ALA A 11 2.02 -13.26 5.80
N SER A 12 1.64 -14.11 4.86
CA SER A 12 0.55 -13.84 3.93
C SER A 12 -0.66 -14.70 4.26
N VAL A 13 -1.83 -14.08 4.40
CA VAL A 13 -3.11 -14.76 4.57
C VAL A 13 -4.01 -14.44 3.38
N ARG A 14 -4.47 -15.48 2.67
CA ARG A 14 -5.49 -15.31 1.62
C ARG A 14 -6.90 -15.30 2.22
N ALA A 15 -7.63 -14.21 2.02
CA ALA A 15 -9.00 -14.02 2.45
C ALA A 15 -9.91 -13.85 1.23
N GLY A 16 -10.40 -14.97 0.67
CA GLY A 16 -11.15 -14.96 -0.58
C GLY A 16 -10.24 -14.60 -1.77
N SER A 17 -10.65 -13.60 -2.55
CA SER A 17 -9.84 -13.03 -3.64
C SER A 17 -8.74 -12.08 -3.15
N ASN A 18 -8.76 -11.70 -1.87
CA ASN A 18 -7.88 -10.67 -1.32
C ASN A 18 -6.75 -11.28 -0.48
N ARG A 19 -5.71 -10.49 -0.23
CA ARG A 19 -4.54 -10.88 0.55
C ARG A 19 -4.34 -9.91 1.72
N LEU A 20 -4.03 -10.46 2.89
CA LEU A 20 -3.51 -9.71 4.04
C LEU A 20 -2.04 -10.06 4.20
N LEU A 21 -1.18 -9.05 4.22
CA LEU A 21 0.26 -9.19 4.47
C LEU A 21 0.58 -8.63 5.86
N PHE A 22 1.27 -9.43 6.67
CA PHE A 22 1.78 -9.04 7.97
C PHE A 22 3.30 -9.02 7.88
N SER A 23 3.90 -7.89 8.21
CA SER A 23 5.34 -7.66 8.12
C SER A 23 5.81 -6.84 9.33
N THR A 24 7.11 -6.88 9.62
CA THR A 24 7.73 -5.89 10.50
C THR A 24 7.89 -4.56 9.73
N PRO A 25 8.09 -3.42 10.42
CA PRO A 25 8.38 -2.15 9.74
C PRO A 25 9.58 -2.23 8.78
N ASP A 26 10.65 -2.95 9.16
CA ASP A 26 11.85 -3.11 8.32
C ASP A 26 11.55 -3.90 7.04
N ASP A 27 10.73 -4.96 7.15
CA ASP A 27 10.31 -5.75 6.01
C ASP A 27 9.36 -4.97 5.09
N PHE A 28 8.48 -4.15 5.68
CA PHE A 28 7.61 -3.25 4.91
C PHE A 28 8.44 -2.29 4.04
N ALA A 29 9.45 -1.63 4.62
CA ALA A 29 10.35 -0.75 3.89
C ALA A 29 11.15 -1.48 2.79
N THR A 30 11.48 -2.76 3.03
CA THR A 30 12.16 -3.60 2.02
C THR A 30 11.24 -3.94 0.85
N MET A 31 9.95 -4.21 1.11
CA MET A 31 8.96 -4.52 0.08
C MET A 31 8.54 -3.29 -0.74
N HIS A 32 8.54 -2.10 -0.13
CA HIS A 32 8.10 -0.85 -0.74
C HIS A 32 9.22 0.20 -0.69
N PRO A 33 10.28 0.06 -1.50
CA PRO A 33 11.41 0.98 -1.49
C PRO A 33 10.97 2.40 -1.87
N GLY A 34 11.37 3.38 -1.07
CA GLY A 34 11.01 4.79 -1.26
C GLY A 34 9.70 5.20 -0.57
N ILE A 35 8.99 4.26 0.05
CA ILE A 35 7.81 4.54 0.87
C ILE A 35 8.22 4.55 2.34
N ASP A 36 8.11 5.71 2.96
CA ASP A 36 8.40 5.86 4.38
C ASP A 36 7.14 5.61 5.22
N LEU A 37 7.26 4.68 6.16
CA LEU A 37 6.29 4.55 7.25
C LEU A 37 6.52 5.69 8.25
N ASP A 38 5.45 6.25 8.82
CA ASP A 38 5.58 7.20 9.91
C ASP A 38 6.35 6.56 11.09
N PRO A 39 7.42 7.18 11.61
CA PRO A 39 8.18 6.62 12.74
C PRO A 39 7.33 6.44 14.01
N ASP A 40 6.26 7.22 14.18
CA ASP A 40 5.32 7.12 15.30
C ASP A 40 4.10 6.23 14.97
N PHE A 41 4.15 5.48 13.87
CA PHE A 41 3.06 4.59 13.46
C PHE A 41 2.71 3.57 14.56
N PRO A 42 1.43 3.51 14.99
CA PRO A 42 1.03 2.61 16.07
C PRO A 42 1.08 1.15 15.62
N LEU A 43 1.82 0.32 16.37
CA LEU A 43 1.92 -1.11 16.14
C LEU A 43 1.09 -1.92 17.16
N PRO A 44 0.31 -2.93 16.71
CA PRO A 44 0.05 -3.31 15.32
C PRO A 44 -0.95 -2.37 14.61
N GLY A 45 -0.82 -2.19 13.30
CA GLY A 45 -1.70 -1.32 12.51
C GLY A 45 -1.74 -1.67 11.02
N ILE A 46 -2.65 -1.04 10.27
CA ILE A 46 -2.74 -1.15 8.80
C ILE A 46 -1.84 -0.08 8.18
N ALA A 47 -0.63 -0.48 7.78
CA ALA A 47 0.36 0.42 7.18
C ALA A 47 -0.07 0.90 5.79
N ALA A 48 -0.58 -0.02 4.97
CA ALA A 48 -0.99 0.25 3.60
C ALA A 48 -2.22 -0.55 3.17
N LEU A 49 -2.93 -0.01 2.18
CA LEU A 49 -3.99 -0.69 1.45
C LEU A 49 -3.74 -0.58 -0.05
N GLU A 50 -3.84 -1.70 -0.74
CA GLU A 50 -3.82 -1.74 -2.20
C GLU A 50 -5.24 -1.83 -2.73
N LEU A 51 -5.60 -0.92 -3.63
CA LEU A 51 -6.93 -0.79 -4.20
C LEU A 51 -6.85 -0.80 -5.72
N ALA A 52 -7.72 -1.59 -6.35
CA ALA A 52 -7.85 -1.63 -7.79
C ALA A 52 -8.61 -0.39 -8.29
N ILE A 53 -8.11 0.23 -9.34
CA ILE A 53 -8.74 1.36 -10.05
C ILE A 53 -8.99 0.99 -11.51
N ALA A 54 -9.97 1.63 -12.15
CA ALA A 54 -10.36 1.30 -13.52
C ALA A 54 -9.42 1.90 -14.59
N GLN A 55 -8.84 3.07 -14.31
CA GLN A 55 -7.94 3.77 -15.22
C GLN A 55 -6.97 4.65 -14.43
N ARG A 56 -5.68 4.38 -14.57
CA ARG A 56 -4.60 5.03 -13.81
C ARG A 56 -4.48 6.51 -14.14
N ASP A 57 -4.44 6.88 -15.42
CA ASP A 57 -4.28 8.27 -15.83
C ASP A 57 -5.45 9.17 -15.39
N ALA A 58 -6.69 8.67 -15.52
CA ALA A 58 -7.86 9.40 -15.04
C ALA A 58 -7.85 9.59 -13.51
N THR A 59 -7.28 8.62 -12.78
CA THR A 59 -7.10 8.72 -11.33
C THR A 59 -6.02 9.74 -10.98
N ALA A 60 -4.88 9.73 -11.67
CA ALA A 60 -3.80 10.71 -11.51
C ALA A 60 -4.27 12.14 -11.79
N ASP A 61 -5.05 12.35 -12.86
CA ASP A 61 -5.66 13.64 -13.19
C ASP A 61 -6.59 14.12 -12.08
N TYR A 62 -7.40 13.21 -11.53
CA TYR A 62 -8.31 13.53 -10.41
C TYR A 62 -7.54 13.91 -9.14
N LEU A 63 -6.52 13.16 -8.76
CA LEU A 63 -5.68 13.47 -7.60
C LEU A 63 -5.00 14.84 -7.77
N THR A 64 -4.47 15.10 -8.96
CA THR A 64 -3.83 16.38 -9.32
C THR A 64 -4.82 17.54 -9.24
N GLN A 65 -6.04 17.37 -9.76
CA GLN A 65 -7.10 18.38 -9.71
C GLN A 65 -7.43 18.81 -8.28
N TRP A 66 -7.45 17.84 -7.36
CA TRP A 66 -7.75 18.07 -5.94
C TRP A 66 -6.50 18.36 -5.09
N GLN A 67 -5.34 18.51 -5.72
CA GLN A 67 -4.07 18.82 -5.07
C GLN A 67 -3.66 17.79 -4.01
N ILE A 68 -4.04 16.53 -4.21
CA ILE A 68 -3.63 15.41 -3.37
C ILE A 68 -2.24 14.96 -3.86
N ALA A 69 -1.26 14.96 -2.96
CA ALA A 69 0.07 14.47 -3.30
C ALA A 69 0.06 12.95 -3.51
N TYR A 70 0.76 12.49 -4.53
CA TYR A 70 1.00 11.07 -4.80
C TYR A 70 2.37 10.90 -5.47
N ASP A 71 2.93 9.71 -5.33
CA ASP A 71 4.14 9.27 -6.01
C ASP A 71 3.79 8.24 -7.09
N GLU A 72 4.50 8.27 -8.20
CA GLU A 72 4.42 7.24 -9.23
C GLU A 72 5.42 6.13 -8.91
N MET A 73 4.93 4.91 -8.75
CA MET A 73 5.75 3.77 -8.39
C MET A 73 6.36 3.09 -9.64
N PRO A 74 7.49 2.36 -9.49
CA PRO A 74 8.11 1.64 -10.61
C PRO A 74 7.23 0.57 -11.26
N ASP A 75 6.20 0.09 -10.57
CA ASP A 75 5.21 -0.87 -11.05
C ASP A 75 3.97 -0.20 -11.68
N ASP A 76 4.05 1.11 -11.95
CA ASP A 76 2.99 1.95 -12.52
C ASP A 76 1.80 2.20 -11.60
N SER A 77 1.85 1.75 -10.34
CA SER A 77 0.88 2.12 -9.32
C SER A 77 1.06 3.57 -8.86
N LEU A 78 -0.02 4.18 -8.36
CA LEU A 78 0.02 5.48 -7.69
C LEU A 78 0.05 5.25 -6.19
N ALA A 79 1.04 5.81 -5.49
CA ALA A 79 1.15 5.75 -4.05
C ALA A 79 0.73 7.08 -3.41
N ILE A 80 -0.33 7.06 -2.60
CA ILE A 80 -0.75 8.21 -1.79
C ILE A 80 -0.14 8.03 -0.39
N PRO A 81 0.69 8.98 0.08
CA PRO A 81 1.32 8.86 1.39
C PRO A 81 0.29 8.97 2.51
N ALA A 82 0.56 8.31 3.65
CA ALA A 82 -0.35 8.25 4.79
C ALA A 82 -0.90 9.61 5.25
N LYS A 83 -0.09 10.68 5.16
CA LYS A 83 -0.49 12.05 5.52
C LYS A 83 -1.69 12.57 4.71
N GLU A 84 -1.83 12.14 3.47
CA GLU A 84 -2.94 12.52 2.57
C GLU A 84 -4.12 11.54 2.69
N ALA A 85 -3.90 10.37 3.28
CA ALA A 85 -4.84 9.25 3.32
C ALA A 85 -5.20 8.81 4.76
N ASN A 86 -5.25 9.77 5.70
CA ASN A 86 -5.70 9.58 7.08
C ASN A 86 -4.90 8.51 7.87
N GLY A 87 -3.59 8.42 7.64
CA GLY A 87 -2.68 7.58 8.43
C GLY A 87 -2.39 6.20 7.81
N THR A 88 -2.91 5.90 6.62
CA THR A 88 -2.63 4.65 5.88
C THR A 88 -2.18 4.98 4.46
N ILE A 89 -1.11 4.35 3.98
CA ILE A 89 -0.65 4.51 2.60
C ILE A 89 -1.65 3.83 1.66
N LEU A 90 -2.01 4.48 0.54
CA LEU A 90 -2.85 3.86 -0.49
C LEU A 90 -2.01 3.59 -1.73
N PHE A 91 -1.98 2.34 -2.16
CA PHE A 91 -1.50 1.95 -3.49
C PHE A 91 -2.70 1.79 -4.41
N LEU A 92 -2.71 2.51 -5.53
CA LEU A 92 -3.76 2.41 -6.54
C LEU A 92 -3.19 1.75 -7.79
N THR A 93 -3.71 0.56 -8.09
CA THR A 93 -3.23 -0.29 -9.19
C THR A 93 -4.34 -0.46 -10.22
N GLU A 94 -4.06 -0.35 -11.51
CA GLU A 94 -5.07 -0.61 -12.55
C GLU A 94 -5.48 -2.10 -12.56
N ALA A 95 -6.78 -2.37 -12.70
CA ALA A 95 -7.39 -3.71 -12.60
C ALA A 95 -7.23 -4.61 -13.83
#